data_AF-A0A930A7N4-F1
#
_entry.id   AF-A0A930A7N4-F1
#
_cell.length_a   1.000
_cell.length_b   1.000
_cell.length_c   1.000
_cell.angle_alpha   90.00
_cell.angle_beta   90.00
_cell.angle_gamma   90.00
#
_symmetry.space_group_name_H-M   'P 1'
#
loop_
_entity.id
_entity.type
_entity.pdbx_description
1 polymer ?
#
loop_
_entity_poly.entity_id
_entity_poly.type
_entity_poly.pdbx_seq_one_letter_code
_entity_poly.pdbx_strand_id
1 'polypeptide(L)'
;MSELYKRSLYRNKDYDFIFGSDIVEYDIRSAGLSLIKYYDLLPQKIIDRLEGMEKLARNKQIGIYQRDDQVFKERLMESFVNIRKLFFETNDVQDNEILAIKKDAIFTIDRHMSQRVFGPVEFVRKNSYTSYLYLNNHEMYINSMLRKIDIKGLNDYEEHRAYMLDFLINFCAVNEGAPSKKLPISNLLSFIDKYRHNELPAGYYRRLSQDNNFIIFDEINDEWVEVNDIDTSRYDVDITYNYINYLVPLAGIYL
;
A
#
# COMPACT_ATOMS: atom_id res chain seq x y z
N MET A 1 -2.73 20.10 -17.96
CA MET A 1 -3.71 19.04 -17.66
C MET A 1 -2.94 17.74 -17.57
N SER A 2 -3.14 16.98 -16.48
CA SER A 2 -2.40 15.74 -16.20
C SER A 2 -2.55 14.71 -17.32
N GLU A 3 -1.47 14.03 -17.71
CA GLU A 3 -1.49 12.87 -18.62
C GLU A 3 -1.35 11.53 -17.86
N LEU A 4 -1.25 11.58 -16.53
CA LEU A 4 -1.05 10.40 -15.69
C LEU A 4 -2.24 9.43 -15.73
N TYR A 5 -3.44 9.90 -16.08
CA TYR A 5 -4.63 9.05 -16.24
C TYR A 5 -4.44 7.91 -17.26
N LYS A 6 -3.46 8.03 -18.17
CA LYS A 6 -3.08 6.97 -19.13
C LYS A 6 -2.36 5.80 -18.46
N ARG A 7 -1.73 5.99 -17.30
CA ARG A 7 -0.93 4.97 -16.62
C ARG A 7 -1.83 3.99 -15.87
N SER A 8 -1.71 2.69 -16.11
CA SER A 8 -2.37 1.66 -15.29
C SER A 8 -1.66 1.43 -13.95
N LEU A 9 -0.35 1.70 -13.91
CA LEU A 9 0.50 1.67 -12.74
C LEU A 9 1.40 2.90 -12.76
N TYR A 10 1.39 3.66 -11.67
CA TYR A 10 2.25 4.83 -11.45
C TYR A 10 2.55 4.96 -9.95
N ARG A 11 3.77 5.36 -9.64
CA ARG A 11 4.18 5.87 -8.32
C ARG A 11 4.92 7.16 -8.60
N ASN A 12 4.56 8.22 -7.90
CA ASN A 12 5.32 9.45 -7.93
C ASN A 12 6.68 9.24 -7.26
N LYS A 13 7.76 9.44 -8.01
CA LYS A 13 9.13 9.18 -7.55
C LYS A 13 9.73 10.33 -6.75
N ASP A 14 9.05 11.48 -6.72
CA ASP A 14 9.49 12.64 -5.95
C ASP A 14 9.23 12.46 -4.45
N TYR A 15 8.43 11.44 -4.07
CA TYR A 15 8.10 11.12 -2.70
C TYR A 15 8.63 9.74 -2.30
N ASP A 16 9.65 9.73 -1.45
CA ASP A 16 10.05 8.55 -0.68
C ASP A 16 9.36 8.52 0.69
N PHE A 17 8.93 9.67 1.19
CA PHE A 17 8.08 9.78 2.37
C PHE A 17 7.17 11.02 2.30
N ILE A 18 6.03 10.96 2.99
CA ILE A 18 5.12 12.08 3.25
C ILE A 18 4.66 11.96 4.69
N PHE A 19 4.63 13.07 5.43
CA PHE A 19 4.08 13.13 6.79
C PHE A 19 3.08 14.26 6.90
N GLY A 20 1.92 13.99 7.50
CA GLY A 20 0.95 15.02 7.90
C GLY A 20 0.07 15.55 6.76
N SER A 21 -0.16 14.73 5.73
CA SER A 21 -1.02 15.07 4.59
C SER A 21 -2.29 14.22 4.57
N ASP A 22 -3.36 14.71 3.93
CA ASP A 22 -4.56 13.92 3.63
C ASP A 22 -4.30 13.06 2.38
N ILE A 23 -3.91 11.81 2.59
CA ILE A 23 -3.69 10.85 1.51
C ILE A 23 -4.92 9.97 1.36
N VAL A 24 -5.57 9.99 0.20
CA VAL A 24 -6.85 9.28 -0.02
C VAL A 24 -6.75 8.29 -1.16
N GLU A 25 -7.20 7.04 -0.93
CA GLU A 25 -7.39 6.02 -1.97
C GLU A 25 -8.81 6.12 -2.54
N TYR A 26 -8.92 6.56 -3.80
CA TYR A 26 -10.16 6.53 -4.57
C TYR A 26 -10.19 5.28 -5.46
N ASP A 27 -11.03 4.31 -5.13
CA ASP A 27 -11.16 3.02 -5.82
C ASP A 27 -12.47 2.98 -6.63
N ILE A 28 -12.46 2.40 -7.83
CA ILE A 28 -13.67 2.28 -8.63
C ILE A 28 -14.52 1.13 -8.10
N ARG A 29 -15.71 1.43 -7.54
CA ARG A 29 -16.63 0.41 -7.05
C ARG A 29 -17.02 -0.55 -8.18
N SER A 30 -16.73 -1.84 -7.97
CA SER A 30 -17.01 -2.90 -8.95
C SER A 30 -16.46 -2.59 -10.35
N ALA A 31 -15.23 -2.05 -10.42
CA ALA A 31 -14.61 -1.47 -11.61
C ALA A 31 -14.92 -2.17 -12.94
N GLY A 32 -14.69 -3.49 -13.02
CA GLY A 32 -14.97 -4.24 -14.24
C GLY A 32 -16.41 -4.12 -14.70
N LEU A 33 -17.38 -4.37 -13.82
CA LEU A 33 -18.80 -4.34 -14.16
C LEU A 33 -19.30 -2.92 -14.45
N SER A 34 -18.92 -1.95 -13.62
CA SER A 34 -19.39 -0.57 -13.79
C SER A 34 -18.89 0.04 -15.11
N LEU A 35 -17.66 -0.28 -15.54
CA LEU A 35 -17.15 0.14 -16.85
C LEU A 35 -17.80 -0.59 -18.02
N ILE A 36 -18.04 -1.90 -17.89
CA ILE A 36 -18.78 -2.67 -18.91
C ILE A 36 -20.16 -2.04 -19.16
N LYS A 37 -20.85 -1.62 -18.10
CA LYS A 37 -22.16 -0.95 -18.18
C LYS A 37 -22.06 0.44 -18.79
N TYR A 38 -21.09 1.24 -18.34
CA TYR A 38 -21.01 2.64 -18.76
C TYR A 38 -20.64 2.80 -20.24
N TYR A 39 -19.84 1.88 -20.79
CA TYR A 39 -19.37 1.91 -22.17
C TYR A 39 -20.03 0.86 -23.08
N ASP A 40 -21.08 0.18 -22.61
CA ASP A 40 -21.79 -0.87 -23.35
C ASP A 40 -20.83 -1.90 -23.99
N LEU A 41 -19.90 -2.42 -23.18
CA LEU A 41 -18.82 -3.28 -23.68
C LEU A 41 -19.29 -4.70 -24.03
N LEU A 42 -20.43 -5.12 -23.47
CA LEU A 42 -21.03 -6.44 -23.69
C LEU A 42 -22.54 -6.29 -23.96
N PRO A 43 -23.18 -7.27 -24.63
CA PRO A 43 -24.63 -7.28 -24.80
C PRO A 43 -25.38 -7.20 -23.45
N GLN A 44 -26.50 -6.47 -23.42
CA GLN A 44 -27.28 -6.22 -22.19
C GLN A 44 -27.61 -7.51 -21.42
N LYS A 45 -27.99 -8.59 -22.12
CA LYS A 45 -28.27 -9.90 -21.50
C LYS A 45 -27.09 -10.47 -20.71
N ILE A 46 -25.84 -10.22 -21.16
CA ILE A 46 -24.64 -10.63 -20.44
C ILE A 46 -24.40 -9.72 -19.24
N ILE A 47 -24.65 -8.42 -19.38
CA ILE A 47 -24.55 -7.45 -18.29
C ILE A 47 -25.52 -7.83 -17.16
N ASP A 48 -26.80 -8.04 -17.46
CA ASP A 48 -27.83 -8.41 -16.47
C ASP A 48 -27.44 -9.70 -15.73
N ARG A 49 -26.88 -10.68 -16.46
CA ARG A 49 -26.35 -11.90 -15.85
C ARG A 49 -25.20 -11.63 -14.90
N LEU A 50 -24.23 -10.79 -15.30
CA LEU A 50 -23.09 -10.43 -14.46
C LEU A 50 -23.52 -9.67 -13.20
N GLU A 51 -24.54 -8.82 -13.28
CA GLU A 51 -25.09 -8.09 -12.14
C GLU A 51 -25.69 -9.00 -11.07
N GLY A 52 -26.38 -10.07 -11.49
CA GLY A 52 -26.93 -11.08 -10.59
C GLY A 52 -25.91 -12.02 -9.96
N MET A 53 -24.62 -11.92 -10.33
CA MET A 53 -23.56 -12.80 -9.79
C MET A 53 -22.91 -12.22 -8.54
N GLU A 54 -22.60 -13.12 -7.60
CA GLU A 54 -21.72 -12.85 -6.47
C GLU A 54 -20.37 -12.28 -6.90
N LYS A 55 -19.78 -11.37 -6.11
CA LYS A 55 -18.60 -10.56 -6.47
C LYS A 55 -17.44 -11.40 -7.03
N LEU A 56 -17.08 -12.48 -6.35
CA LEU A 56 -15.96 -13.35 -6.77
C LEU A 56 -16.27 -14.06 -8.10
N ALA A 57 -17.48 -14.62 -8.23
CA ALA A 57 -17.91 -15.31 -9.44
C ALA A 57 -17.99 -14.36 -10.64
N ARG A 58 -18.52 -13.15 -10.41
CA ARG A 58 -18.57 -12.07 -11.40
C ARG A 58 -17.18 -11.69 -11.91
N ASN A 59 -16.24 -11.43 -11.00
CA ASN A 59 -14.87 -11.05 -11.36
C ASN A 59 -14.16 -12.16 -12.15
N LYS A 60 -14.36 -13.43 -11.74
CA LYS A 60 -13.84 -14.59 -12.48
C LYS A 60 -14.42 -14.66 -13.90
N GLN A 61 -15.73 -14.46 -14.04
CA GLN A 61 -16.40 -14.49 -15.34
C GLN A 61 -15.92 -13.36 -16.26
N ILE A 62 -15.74 -12.13 -15.75
CA ILE A 62 -15.16 -11.02 -16.51
C ILE A 62 -13.70 -11.34 -16.91
N GLY A 63 -12.94 -12.02 -16.05
CA GLY A 63 -11.61 -12.52 -16.37
C GLY A 63 -11.61 -13.53 -17.52
N ILE A 64 -12.58 -14.45 -17.53
CA ILE A 64 -12.79 -15.41 -18.62
C ILE A 64 -13.07 -14.67 -19.93
N TYR A 65 -13.99 -13.69 -19.94
CA TYR A 65 -14.25 -12.89 -21.14
C TYR A 65 -13.01 -12.15 -21.64
N GLN A 66 -12.20 -11.55 -20.77
CA GLN A 66 -10.94 -10.90 -21.17
C GLN A 66 -9.91 -11.88 -21.76
N ARG A 67 -9.91 -13.14 -21.32
CA ARG A 67 -8.99 -14.17 -21.85
C ARG A 67 -9.46 -14.67 -23.22
N ASP A 68 -10.76 -14.86 -23.37
CA ASP A 68 -11.35 -15.51 -24.54
C ASP A 68 -11.66 -14.49 -25.67
N ASP A 69 -11.78 -13.20 -25.35
CA ASP A 69 -12.02 -12.10 -26.30
C ASP A 69 -11.02 -10.95 -26.07
N GLN A 70 -10.02 -10.89 -26.95
CA GLN A 70 -8.95 -9.88 -26.92
C GLN A 70 -9.48 -8.47 -27.24
N VAL A 71 -10.50 -8.33 -28.09
CA VAL A 71 -11.11 -7.04 -28.43
C VAL A 71 -11.85 -6.48 -27.21
N PHE A 72 -12.61 -7.32 -26.51
CA PHE A 72 -13.25 -6.96 -25.24
C PHE A 72 -12.22 -6.52 -24.19
N LYS A 73 -11.11 -7.26 -24.06
CA LYS A 73 -10.03 -6.91 -23.12
C LYS A 73 -9.43 -5.53 -23.43
N GLU A 74 -9.15 -5.23 -24.68
CA GLU A 74 -8.59 -3.93 -25.09
C GLU A 74 -9.57 -2.79 -24.83
N ARG A 75 -10.84 -2.95 -25.23
CA ARG A 75 -11.90 -1.96 -24.94
C ARG A 75 -12.09 -1.72 -23.44
N LEU A 76 -12.03 -2.78 -22.63
CA LEU A 76 -12.09 -2.65 -21.17
C LEU A 76 -10.86 -1.91 -20.62
N MET A 77 -9.65 -2.21 -21.11
CA MET A 77 -8.45 -1.46 -20.73
C MET A 77 -8.54 0.02 -21.10
N GLU A 78 -9.05 0.35 -22.28
CA GLU A 78 -9.27 1.72 -22.72
C GLU A 78 -10.31 2.44 -21.84
N SER A 79 -11.38 1.75 -21.44
CA SER A 79 -12.39 2.32 -20.53
C SER A 79 -11.81 2.77 -19.18
N PHE A 80 -10.79 2.07 -18.65
CA PHE A 80 -10.08 2.50 -17.44
C PHE A 80 -9.30 3.80 -17.67
N VAL A 81 -8.72 4.00 -18.86
CA VAL A 81 -8.04 5.26 -19.20
C VAL A 81 -9.07 6.38 -19.32
N ASN A 82 -10.16 6.15 -20.05
CA ASN A 82 -11.18 7.16 -20.31
C ASN A 82 -11.90 7.61 -19.03
N ILE A 83 -12.25 6.67 -18.14
CA ILE A 83 -12.92 7.03 -16.89
C ILE A 83 -12.02 7.80 -15.93
N ARG A 84 -10.70 7.50 -15.89
CA ARG A 84 -9.72 8.25 -15.10
C ARG A 84 -9.48 9.63 -15.68
N LYS A 85 -9.44 9.75 -17.01
CA LYS A 85 -9.39 11.04 -17.70
C LYS A 85 -10.57 11.91 -17.29
N LEU A 86 -11.78 11.38 -17.39
CA LEU A 86 -13.00 12.08 -16.99
C LEU A 86 -12.94 12.50 -15.51
N PHE A 87 -12.47 11.61 -14.63
CA PHE A 87 -12.29 11.91 -13.21
C PHE A 87 -11.28 13.04 -12.98
N PHE A 88 -10.14 13.03 -13.67
CA PHE A 88 -9.08 14.03 -13.55
C PHE A 88 -9.54 15.39 -14.09
N GLU A 89 -10.15 15.42 -15.27
CA GLU A 89 -10.64 16.65 -15.90
C GLU A 89 -11.76 17.30 -15.08
N THR A 90 -12.73 16.50 -14.63
CA THR A 90 -13.88 17.02 -13.87
C THR A 90 -13.47 17.55 -12.49
N ASN A 91 -12.42 16.97 -11.91
CA ASN A 91 -11.88 17.42 -10.62
C ASN A 91 -10.62 18.28 -10.77
N ASP A 92 -10.26 18.78 -11.95
CA ASP A 92 -9.06 19.61 -12.20
C ASP A 92 -7.78 19.12 -11.48
N VAL A 93 -7.48 17.83 -11.63
CA VAL A 93 -6.39 17.15 -10.91
C VAL A 93 -5.04 17.49 -11.51
N GLN A 94 -4.09 17.86 -10.65
CA GLN A 94 -2.71 18.15 -11.03
C GLN A 94 -1.78 16.95 -10.76
N ASP A 95 -0.69 16.84 -11.53
CA ASP A 95 0.23 15.69 -11.43
C ASP A 95 0.88 15.56 -10.05
N ASN A 96 1.19 16.69 -9.40
CA ASN A 96 1.78 16.73 -8.06
C ASN A 96 0.80 16.33 -6.94
N GLU A 97 -0.51 16.31 -7.23
CA GLU A 97 -1.54 15.83 -6.29
C GLU A 97 -1.71 14.31 -6.37
N ILE A 98 -1.06 13.63 -7.33
CA ILE A 98 -1.11 12.17 -7.48
C ILE A 98 0.11 11.53 -6.84
N LEU A 99 -0.12 10.71 -5.81
CA LEU A 99 0.90 9.87 -5.19
C LEU A 99 1.11 8.58 -5.99
N ALA A 100 0.03 7.89 -6.32
CA ALA A 100 0.10 6.62 -7.04
C ALA A 100 -1.18 6.36 -7.85
N ILE A 101 -1.02 5.61 -8.94
CA ILE A 101 -2.14 5.03 -9.68
C ILE A 101 -1.95 3.53 -9.68
N LYS A 102 -3.00 2.83 -9.26
CA LYS A 102 -3.21 1.40 -9.48
C LYS A 102 -4.34 1.26 -10.51
N LYS A 103 -4.51 0.07 -11.08
CA LYS A 103 -5.43 -0.15 -12.21
C LYS A 103 -6.81 0.49 -12.00
N ASP A 104 -7.40 0.25 -10.84
CA ASP A 104 -8.74 0.68 -10.41
C ASP A 104 -8.73 1.66 -9.23
N ALA A 105 -7.56 2.11 -8.78
CA ALA A 105 -7.44 3.02 -7.64
C ALA A 105 -6.46 4.18 -7.91
N ILE A 106 -6.80 5.36 -7.41
CA ILE A 106 -5.97 6.56 -7.48
C ILE A 106 -5.70 7.05 -6.07
N PHE A 107 -4.44 7.25 -5.74
CA PHE A 107 -4.00 7.79 -4.45
C PHE A 107 -3.62 9.24 -4.65
N THR A 108 -4.26 10.13 -3.91
CA THR A 108 -4.01 11.57 -3.98
C THR A 108 -3.44 12.12 -2.69
N ILE A 109 -2.76 13.27 -2.78
CA ILE A 109 -2.17 14.02 -1.66
C ILE A 109 -2.90 15.35 -1.55
N ASP A 110 -3.48 15.64 -0.38
CA ASP A 110 -4.12 16.92 -0.04
C ASP A 110 -5.19 17.38 -1.06
N ARG A 111 -5.81 16.42 -1.76
CA ARG A 111 -6.81 16.66 -2.81
C ARG A 111 -8.12 15.93 -2.52
N HIS A 112 -9.14 16.72 -2.22
CA HIS A 112 -10.51 16.23 -2.09
C HIS A 112 -11.23 16.26 -3.45
N MET A 113 -11.77 15.11 -3.87
CA MET A 113 -12.47 14.96 -5.14
C MET A 113 -13.96 15.23 -4.95
N SER A 114 -14.46 16.31 -5.55
CA SER A 114 -15.86 16.73 -5.42
C SER A 114 -16.79 15.92 -6.33
N GLN A 115 -16.35 15.58 -7.54
CA GLN A 115 -17.11 14.81 -8.53
C GLN A 115 -16.59 13.38 -8.62
N ARG A 116 -17.36 12.44 -8.07
CA ARG A 116 -16.92 11.03 -7.90
C ARG A 116 -17.84 10.01 -8.58
N VAL A 117 -18.97 10.45 -9.11
CA VAL A 117 -19.99 9.57 -9.70
C VAL A 117 -20.20 9.96 -11.16
N PHE A 118 -20.04 8.98 -12.06
CA PHE A 118 -20.20 9.12 -13.50
C PHE A 118 -21.11 7.98 -13.99
N GLY A 119 -22.42 8.22 -13.94
CA GLY A 119 -23.41 7.18 -14.21
C GLY A 119 -23.27 5.99 -13.23
N PRO A 120 -23.08 4.75 -13.70
CA PRO A 120 -22.91 3.57 -12.83
C PRO A 120 -21.49 3.44 -12.26
N VAL A 121 -20.55 4.31 -12.64
CA VAL A 121 -19.17 4.31 -12.12
C VAL A 121 -19.08 5.26 -10.92
N GLU A 122 -18.65 4.75 -9.76
CA GLU A 122 -18.39 5.53 -8.56
C GLU A 122 -16.95 5.31 -8.08
N PHE A 123 -16.19 6.41 -7.92
CA PHE A 123 -14.90 6.44 -7.24
C PHE A 123 -15.12 6.61 -5.73
N VAL A 124 -15.03 5.51 -5.00
CA VAL A 124 -15.24 5.49 -3.54
C VAL A 124 -13.98 5.88 -2.81
N ARG A 125 -14.11 6.68 -1.75
CA ARG A 125 -13.03 6.87 -0.76
C ARG A 125 -12.93 5.57 0.03
N LYS A 126 -11.96 4.74 -0.31
CA LYS A 126 -11.81 3.40 0.25
C LYS A 126 -10.95 3.40 1.51
N ASN A 127 -9.84 4.13 1.47
CA ASN A 127 -8.93 4.33 2.59
C ASN A 127 -8.47 5.78 2.64
N SER A 128 -8.02 6.20 3.82
CA SER A 128 -7.42 7.50 4.10
C SER A 128 -6.24 7.32 5.03
N TYR A 129 -5.18 8.07 4.79
CA TYR A 129 -3.89 7.95 5.44
C TYR A 129 -3.34 9.33 5.75
N THR A 130 -2.48 9.41 6.76
CA THR A 130 -1.82 10.65 7.22
C THR A 130 -0.36 10.72 6.77
N SER A 131 0.22 9.56 6.45
CA SER A 131 1.62 9.41 6.09
C SER A 131 1.85 8.32 5.04
N TYR A 132 2.96 8.43 4.33
CA TYR A 132 3.42 7.48 3.33
C TYR A 132 4.92 7.24 3.49
N LEU A 133 5.36 6.00 3.31
CA LEU A 133 6.77 5.63 3.22
C LEU A 133 6.98 4.70 2.02
N TYR A 134 8.08 4.90 1.30
CA TYR A 134 8.58 3.99 0.29
C TYR A 134 9.90 3.37 0.76
N LEU A 135 9.83 2.13 1.27
CA LEU A 135 10.97 1.42 1.84
C LEU A 135 11.03 0.01 1.28
N ASN A 136 12.22 -0.46 0.91
CA ASN A 136 12.42 -1.80 0.32
C ASN A 136 11.47 -2.12 -0.84
N ASN A 137 11.26 -1.17 -1.75
CA ASN A 137 10.29 -1.28 -2.85
C ASN A 137 8.82 -1.48 -2.41
N HIS A 138 8.50 -1.33 -1.14
CA HIS A 138 7.14 -1.37 -0.62
C HIS A 138 6.57 0.02 -0.45
N GLU A 139 5.36 0.21 -0.95
CA GLU A 139 4.52 1.36 -0.63
C GLU A 139 3.79 1.09 0.68
N MET A 140 4.11 1.87 1.70
CA MET A 140 3.50 1.81 3.02
C MET A 140 2.60 3.03 3.21
N TYR A 141 1.32 2.78 3.45
CA TYR A 141 0.33 3.83 3.67
C TYR A 141 -0.11 3.77 5.13
N ILE A 142 0.11 4.85 5.88
CA ILE A 142 -0.05 4.89 7.34
C ILE A 142 -1.16 5.87 7.70
N ASN A 143 -2.11 5.42 8.52
CA ASN A 143 -3.02 6.28 9.25
C ASN A 143 -2.62 6.24 10.73
N SER A 144 -1.87 7.25 11.17
CA SER A 144 -1.33 7.34 12.53
C SER A 144 -2.44 7.44 13.59
N MET A 145 -3.52 8.16 13.26
CA MET A 145 -4.66 8.38 14.15
C MET A 145 -5.42 7.08 14.44
N LEU A 146 -5.58 6.24 13.42
CA LEU A 146 -6.24 4.93 13.54
C LEU A 146 -5.26 3.80 13.87
N ARG A 147 -3.97 4.10 14.05
CA ARG A 147 -2.87 3.13 14.19
C ARG A 147 -2.93 2.00 13.16
N LYS A 148 -3.17 2.37 11.90
CA LYS A 148 -3.28 1.44 10.77
C LYS A 148 -2.13 1.66 9.80
N ILE A 149 -1.58 0.58 9.27
CA ILE A 149 -0.62 0.59 8.18
C ILE A 149 -1.02 -0.46 7.14
N ASP A 150 -1.02 -0.06 5.86
CA ASP A 150 -1.20 -0.97 4.73
C ASP A 150 0.11 -1.02 3.94
N ILE A 151 0.75 -2.20 3.87
CA ILE A 151 1.99 -2.39 3.10
C ILE A 151 1.66 -3.14 1.82
N LYS A 152 1.85 -2.49 0.66
CA LYS A 152 1.59 -3.14 -0.63
C LYS A 152 2.66 -4.19 -0.91
N GLY A 153 2.22 -5.42 -1.17
CA GLY A 153 3.11 -6.55 -1.47
C GLY A 153 3.54 -7.36 -0.25
N LEU A 154 2.96 -7.12 0.93
CA LEU A 154 3.09 -7.97 2.12
C LEU A 154 1.69 -8.36 2.64
N ASN A 155 1.61 -9.49 3.33
CA ASN A 155 0.40 -9.87 4.05
C ASN A 155 0.26 -9.07 5.35
N ASP A 156 -0.96 -8.96 5.86
CA ASP A 156 -1.22 -8.34 7.16
C ASP A 156 -0.92 -9.35 8.27
N TYR A 157 0.29 -9.25 8.83
CA TYR A 157 0.77 -10.13 9.89
C TYR A 157 0.56 -9.49 11.27
N GLU A 158 -0.33 -10.10 12.06
CA GLU A 158 -0.66 -9.66 13.43
C GLU A 158 0.58 -9.60 14.33
N GLU A 159 1.55 -10.48 14.10
CA GLU A 159 2.77 -10.60 14.90
C GLU A 159 3.67 -9.37 14.83
N HIS A 160 3.46 -8.46 13.87
CA HIS A 160 4.21 -7.20 13.79
C HIS A 160 3.46 -6.00 14.36
N ARG A 161 2.16 -6.13 14.69
CA ARG A 161 1.32 -4.98 15.09
C ARG A 161 1.86 -4.26 16.32
N ALA A 162 2.41 -4.99 17.28
CA ALA A 162 3.01 -4.45 18.51
C ALA A 162 4.52 -4.17 18.39
N TYR A 163 5.11 -4.37 17.21
CA TYR A 163 6.55 -4.30 17.00
C TYR A 163 6.89 -3.43 15.78
N MET A 164 7.40 -4.01 14.68
CA MET A 164 7.88 -3.23 13.53
C MET A 164 6.80 -2.31 12.92
N LEU A 165 5.53 -2.74 12.88
CA LEU A 165 4.45 -1.88 12.41
C LEU A 165 4.16 -0.74 13.39
N ASP A 166 4.18 -1.02 14.70
CA ASP A 166 4.00 -0.01 15.74
C ASP A 166 5.11 1.06 15.67
N PHE A 167 6.35 0.62 15.49
CA PHE A 167 7.50 1.49 15.28
C PHE A 167 7.30 2.43 14.08
N LEU A 168 6.93 1.89 12.90
CA LEU A 168 6.70 2.69 11.69
C LEU A 168 5.54 3.69 11.88
N ILE A 169 4.46 3.26 12.53
CA ILE A 169 3.32 4.14 12.86
C ILE A 169 3.76 5.26 13.80
N ASN A 170 4.50 4.95 14.87
CA ASN A 170 4.99 5.94 15.83
C ASN A 170 5.99 6.89 15.20
N PHE A 171 6.87 6.39 14.34
CA PHE A 171 7.80 7.23 13.59
C PHE A 171 7.06 8.25 12.73
N CYS A 172 6.01 7.84 12.00
CA CYS A 172 5.16 8.75 11.24
C CYS A 172 4.42 9.74 12.16
N ALA A 173 3.78 9.27 13.23
CA ALA A 173 3.02 10.10 14.16
C ALA A 173 3.89 11.20 14.83
N VAL A 174 5.12 10.86 15.21
CA VAL A 174 6.06 11.83 15.78
C VAL A 174 6.48 12.87 14.72
N ASN A 175 6.67 12.47 13.47
CA ASN A 175 6.95 13.39 12.38
C ASN A 175 5.80 14.35 12.09
N GLU A 176 4.57 13.84 12.08
CA GLU A 176 3.35 14.63 11.83
C GLU A 176 3.16 15.75 12.86
N GLY A 177 3.53 15.51 14.13
CA GLY A 177 3.34 16.48 15.21
C GLY A 177 4.57 17.30 15.59
N ALA A 178 5.76 16.98 15.07
CA ALA A 178 6.99 17.62 15.49
C ALA A 178 7.24 18.95 14.75
N PRO A 179 7.56 20.05 15.47
CA PRO A 179 7.88 21.33 14.83
C PRO A 179 9.24 21.33 14.12
N SER A 180 10.07 20.30 14.34
CA SER A 180 11.35 20.12 13.68
C SER A 180 11.74 18.64 13.67
N LYS A 181 12.67 18.27 12.78
CA LYS A 181 13.18 16.88 12.68
C LYS A 181 14.02 16.41 13.88
N LYS A 182 14.40 17.28 14.83
CA LYS A 182 15.32 16.90 15.94
C LYS A 182 14.81 15.72 16.76
N LEU A 183 13.55 15.78 17.21
CA LEU A 183 12.93 14.71 18.01
C LEU A 183 12.75 13.42 17.20
N PRO A 184 12.14 13.44 15.99
CA PRO A 184 12.09 12.26 15.13
C PRO A 184 13.45 11.61 14.87
N ILE A 185 14.48 12.39 14.54
CA ILE A 185 15.84 11.90 14.29
C ILE A 185 16.41 11.23 15.54
N SER A 186 16.30 11.89 16.70
CA SER A 186 16.77 11.33 17.96
C SER A 186 16.08 10.01 18.30
N ASN A 187 14.76 9.92 18.06
CA ASN A 187 14.00 8.69 18.31
C ASN A 187 14.41 7.58 17.33
N LEU A 188 14.58 7.89 16.05
CA LEU A 188 15.01 6.92 15.04
C LEU A 188 16.40 6.37 15.37
N LEU A 189 17.37 7.24 15.66
CA LEU A 189 18.73 6.82 16.00
C LEU A 189 18.77 6.00 17.30
N SER A 190 18.00 6.39 18.32
CA SER A 190 17.91 5.60 19.56
C SER A 190 17.28 4.23 19.33
N PHE A 191 16.24 4.15 18.50
CA PHE A 191 15.63 2.86 18.15
C PHE A 191 16.60 1.96 17.40
N ILE A 192 17.30 2.51 16.40
CA ILE A 192 18.32 1.78 15.61
C ILE A 192 19.44 1.27 16.51
N ASP A 193 19.90 2.08 17.45
CA ASP A 193 20.96 1.69 18.39
C ASP A 193 20.52 0.50 19.25
N LYS A 194 19.33 0.59 19.88
CA LYS A 194 18.76 -0.53 20.66
C LYS A 194 18.54 -1.78 19.81
N TYR A 195 18.06 -1.60 18.58
CA TYR A 195 17.85 -2.70 17.64
C TYR A 195 19.15 -3.45 17.38
N ARG A 196 20.25 -2.72 17.11
CA ARG A 196 21.58 -3.29 16.82
C ARG A 196 22.21 -4.03 18.00
N HIS A 197 21.88 -3.64 19.22
CA HIS A 197 22.40 -4.26 20.45
C HIS A 197 21.48 -5.35 21.01
N ASN A 198 20.45 -5.77 20.25
CA ASN A 198 19.48 -6.77 20.68
C ASN A 198 18.72 -6.39 21.98
N GLU A 199 18.47 -5.09 22.20
CA GLU A 199 17.86 -4.55 23.44
C GLU A 199 16.34 -4.37 23.36
N LEU A 200 15.71 -4.70 22.22
CA LEU A 200 14.27 -4.59 22.02
C LEU A 200 13.58 -5.95 22.29
N PRO A 201 12.27 -5.95 22.58
CA PRO A 201 11.48 -7.18 22.61
C PRO A 201 11.63 -8.00 21.32
N ALA A 202 11.66 -9.33 21.44
CA ALA A 202 12.03 -10.18 20.33
C ALA A 202 11.18 -10.03 19.07
N GLY A 203 9.90 -9.67 19.19
CA GLY A 203 9.03 -9.45 18.02
C GLY A 203 9.54 -8.38 17.04
N TYR A 204 10.42 -7.47 17.46
CA TYR A 204 11.09 -6.54 16.54
C TYR A 204 12.08 -7.24 15.57
N TYR A 205 12.59 -8.40 15.95
CA TYR A 205 13.54 -9.19 15.16
C TYR A 205 12.85 -10.25 14.28
N ARG A 206 11.52 -10.41 14.38
CA ARG A 206 10.77 -11.20 13.39
C ARG A 206 10.92 -10.52 12.03
N ARG A 207 11.23 -11.28 10.97
CA ARG A 207 11.41 -10.72 9.63
C ARG A 207 10.09 -10.17 9.11
N LEU A 208 10.01 -8.86 8.84
CA LEU A 208 8.88 -8.23 8.15
C LEU A 208 8.98 -8.56 6.65
N SER A 209 8.65 -9.81 6.32
CA SER A 209 8.81 -10.42 5.00
C SER A 209 7.59 -11.29 4.68
N GLN A 210 7.56 -11.90 3.50
CA GLN A 210 6.53 -12.90 3.18
C GLN A 210 6.62 -14.13 4.10
N ASP A 211 7.82 -14.50 4.56
CA ASP A 211 8.03 -15.69 5.38
C ASP A 211 7.63 -15.50 6.85
N ASN A 212 7.64 -14.25 7.34
CA ASN A 212 7.16 -13.85 8.67
C ASN A 212 7.71 -14.69 9.85
N ASN A 213 8.99 -15.04 9.83
CA ASN A 213 9.63 -15.91 10.80
C ASN A 213 10.85 -15.24 11.45
N PHE A 214 11.52 -15.96 12.35
CA PHE A 214 12.80 -15.60 12.93
C PHE A 214 13.92 -16.42 12.29
N ILE A 215 15.15 -15.93 12.36
CA ILE A 215 16.34 -16.74 12.17
C ILE A 215 17.10 -16.71 13.50
N ILE A 216 17.46 -17.88 14.02
CA ILE A 216 18.21 -18.01 15.27
C ILE A 216 19.46 -18.84 15.06
N PHE A 217 20.46 -18.63 15.92
CA PHE A 217 21.64 -19.49 15.96
C PHE A 217 21.36 -20.72 16.86
N ASP A 218 21.47 -21.90 16.27
CA ASP A 218 21.40 -23.19 16.98
C ASP A 218 22.80 -23.60 17.42
N GLU A 219 23.09 -23.40 18.71
CA GLU A 219 24.39 -23.74 19.30
C GLU A 219 24.72 -25.24 19.22
N ILE A 220 23.73 -26.12 19.14
CA ILE A 220 23.96 -27.58 19.10
C ILE A 220 24.51 -27.99 17.74
N ASN A 221 23.96 -27.40 16.69
CA ASN A 221 24.28 -27.73 15.30
C ASN A 221 25.25 -26.72 14.66
N ASP A 222 25.62 -25.65 15.37
CA ASP A 222 26.53 -24.57 14.92
C ASP A 222 26.04 -23.90 13.63
N GLU A 223 24.72 -23.68 13.51
CA GLU A 223 24.09 -23.16 12.29
C GLU A 223 22.96 -22.17 12.55
N TRP A 224 22.63 -21.36 11.55
CA TRP A 224 21.48 -20.45 11.57
C TRP A 224 20.25 -21.15 11.00
N VAL A 225 19.16 -21.19 11.76
CA VAL A 225 17.93 -21.90 11.39
C VAL A 225 16.71 -20.97 11.42
N GLU A 226 15.78 -21.22 10.50
CA GLU A 226 14.51 -20.50 10.46
C GLU A 226 13.49 -21.12 11.41
N VAL A 227 12.85 -20.29 12.24
CA VAL A 227 11.86 -20.74 13.22
C VAL A 227 10.65 -19.80 13.26
N ASN A 228 9.46 -20.36 13.45
CA ASN A 228 8.22 -19.57 13.45
C ASN A 228 7.99 -18.82 14.76
N ASP A 229 8.59 -19.27 15.86
CA ASP A 229 8.44 -18.65 17.17
C ASP A 229 9.67 -18.92 18.03
N ILE A 230 9.94 -18.02 18.99
CA ILE A 230 11.12 -18.09 19.86
C ILE A 230 10.78 -17.78 21.31
N ASP A 231 11.41 -18.53 22.23
CA ASP A 231 11.57 -18.09 23.61
C ASP A 231 12.81 -17.19 23.69
N THR A 232 12.57 -15.90 23.87
CA THR A 232 13.54 -14.81 23.82
C THR A 232 14.69 -14.94 24.82
N SER A 233 14.57 -15.81 25.82
CA SER A 233 15.57 -16.01 26.86
C SER A 233 16.72 -16.96 26.47
N ARG A 234 16.68 -17.55 25.26
CA ARG A 234 17.49 -18.73 24.95
C ARG A 234 18.31 -18.67 23.66
N TYR A 235 18.12 -17.68 22.80
CA TYR A 235 18.68 -17.72 21.45
C TYR A 235 19.22 -16.37 20.98
N ASP A 236 20.35 -16.41 20.29
CA ASP A 236 20.82 -15.29 19.47
C ASP A 236 19.95 -15.20 18.21
N VAL A 237 19.36 -14.03 17.98
CA VAL A 237 18.43 -13.79 16.87
C VAL A 237 19.12 -12.97 15.79
N ASP A 238 18.96 -13.36 14.53
CA ASP A 238 19.43 -12.56 13.41
C ASP A 238 18.62 -11.26 13.33
N ILE A 239 19.33 -10.14 13.40
CA ILE A 239 18.75 -8.81 13.29
C ILE A 239 18.86 -8.25 11.86
N THR A 240 19.56 -8.97 10.98
CA THR A 240 20.07 -8.43 9.71
C THR A 240 18.94 -8.04 8.76
N TYR A 241 17.90 -8.86 8.67
CA TYR A 241 16.85 -8.66 7.66
C TYR A 241 16.13 -7.31 7.81
N ASN A 242 15.51 -7.02 8.96
CA ASN A 242 14.78 -5.74 9.11
C ASN A 242 15.75 -4.55 9.16
N TYR A 243 16.96 -4.75 9.70
CA TYR A 243 17.98 -3.72 9.73
C TYR A 243 18.35 -3.23 8.33
N ILE A 244 18.70 -4.16 7.42
CA ILE A 244 19.12 -3.84 6.05
C ILE A 244 17.93 -3.41 5.18
N ASN A 245 16.76 -4.01 5.36
CA ASN A 245 15.63 -3.76 4.46
C ASN A 245 14.74 -2.58 4.91
N TYR A 246 14.66 -2.25 6.20
CA TYR A 246 13.76 -1.19 6.66
C TYR A 246 14.48 -0.09 7.42
N LEU A 247 15.32 -0.41 8.40
CA LEU A 247 15.90 0.61 9.28
C LEU A 247 17.00 1.43 8.59
N VAL A 248 17.93 0.77 7.90
CA VAL A 248 18.98 1.46 7.12
C VAL A 248 18.37 2.26 5.97
N PRO A 249 17.44 1.73 5.15
CA PRO A 249 16.79 2.52 4.10
C PRO A 249 15.99 3.69 4.67
N LEU A 250 15.28 3.51 5.78
CA LEU A 250 14.57 4.60 6.45
C LEU A 250 15.53 5.70 6.89
N ALA A 251 16.64 5.35 7.54
CA ALA A 251 17.67 6.31 7.90
C ALA A 251 18.25 7.00 6.65
N GLY A 252 18.50 6.24 5.58
CA GLY A 252 19.09 6.75 4.35
C GLY A 252 18.22 7.75 3.58
N ILE A 253 16.89 7.62 3.62
CA ILE A 253 15.99 8.59 2.99
C ILE A 253 15.65 9.77 3.91
N TYR A 254 15.78 9.60 5.23
CA TYR A 254 15.21 10.55 6.20
C TYR A 254 16.21 11.52 6.84
N LEU A 255 17.44 11.05 7.09
CA LEU A 255 18.54 11.80 7.71
C LEU A 255 19.27 12.67 6.68
#